data_AF-A0A376ZEH7-F1
#
_entry.id   AF-A0A376ZEH7-F1
#
_cell.length_a   1.000
_cell.length_b   1.000
_cell.length_c   1.000
_cell.angle_alpha   90.00
_cell.angle_beta   90.00
_cell.angle_gamma   90.00
#
_symmetry.space_group_name_H-M   'P 1'
#
loop_
_entity.id
_entity.type
_entity.pdbx_description
1 polymer ?
#
loop_
_entity_poly.entity_id
_entity_poly.type
_entity_poly.pdbx_seq_one_letter_code
_entity_poly.pdbx_strand_id
1 'polypeptide(L)'
;MLSWWFGIHPGRGGDISADAGASQDSARWGVGKPLYQDLIARTKAALQKNPKNVLLAVCWMQGEFDMSAATYAQQPALFTAMLKQFRADLTVFNAQCHGGSAADVPWICGDTTYYWKNTYATQYDTVYGGYKNRESEGVYFVPFMTDGNGVNTATNAPAEDRIFRHQDITVRHRERMETRYHQTARHISVHGRAGALFRIVWQPLF
;
A
#
# COMPACT_ATOMS: atom_id res chain seq x y z
N MET A 1 5.93 -8.67 -2.89
CA MET A 1 4.91 -7.61 -3.04
C MET A 1 5.12 -6.95 -4.38
N LEU A 2 4.19 -7.17 -5.31
CA LEU A 2 4.17 -6.52 -6.62
C LEU A 2 3.69 -5.08 -6.41
N SER A 3 4.62 -4.15 -6.23
CA SER A 3 4.35 -2.70 -6.31
C SER A 3 4.40 -2.31 -7.78
N TRP A 4 3.24 -2.27 -8.44
CA TRP A 4 3.15 -1.82 -9.82
C TRP A 4 1.86 -1.00 -10.01
N TRP A 5 2.02 0.28 -10.37
CA TRP A 5 1.08 1.12 -11.14
C TRP A 5 -0.35 1.41 -10.65
N PHE A 6 -0.73 1.14 -9.41
CA PHE A 6 -2.14 1.26 -8.98
C PHE A 6 -2.46 2.58 -8.25
N GLY A 7 -3.34 3.38 -8.84
CA GLY A 7 -3.85 4.64 -8.29
C GLY A 7 -5.33 4.54 -7.93
N ILE A 8 -5.86 5.43 -7.08
CA ILE A 8 -7.31 5.63 -7.00
C ILE A 8 -7.80 6.39 -8.26
N HIS A 9 -6.99 7.29 -8.82
CA HIS A 9 -7.40 8.15 -9.93
C HIS A 9 -6.51 8.31 -11.16
N PRO A 10 -5.28 7.80 -11.24
CA PRO A 10 -4.75 7.42 -12.56
C PRO A 10 -4.69 5.90 -12.71
N GLY A 11 -5.24 5.38 -13.81
CA GLY A 11 -5.15 3.96 -14.16
C GLY A 11 -6.32 3.46 -14.99
N ARG A 12 -6.10 2.37 -15.74
CA ARG A 12 -7.18 1.62 -16.39
C ARG A 12 -8.07 0.97 -15.34
N GLY A 13 -9.38 0.91 -15.60
CA GLY A 13 -10.29 0.14 -14.74
C GLY A 13 -9.96 -1.36 -14.76
N GLY A 14 -9.68 -1.89 -15.96
CA GLY A 14 -9.64 -3.33 -16.24
C GLY A 14 -11.03 -3.97 -16.11
N ASP A 15 -11.05 -5.29 -16.01
CA ASP A 15 -12.26 -6.11 -15.88
C ASP A 15 -12.16 -7.05 -14.66
N ILE A 16 -13.28 -7.64 -14.24
CA ILE A 16 -13.34 -8.65 -13.16
C ILE A 16 -13.82 -9.99 -13.73
N SER A 17 -13.13 -11.07 -13.38
CA SER A 17 -13.56 -12.44 -13.63
C SER A 17 -13.92 -13.13 -12.32
N ALA A 18 -15.02 -13.89 -12.31
CA ALA A 18 -15.41 -14.68 -11.14
C ALA A 18 -14.35 -15.73 -10.78
N ASP A 19 -13.65 -16.27 -11.78
CA ASP A 19 -12.68 -17.36 -11.60
C ASP A 19 -11.24 -16.86 -11.43
N ALA A 20 -10.90 -15.71 -12.02
CA ALA A 20 -9.53 -15.21 -12.11
C ALA A 20 -9.28 -13.90 -11.34
N GLY A 21 -10.32 -13.25 -10.80
CA GLY A 21 -10.18 -11.96 -10.12
C GLY A 21 -10.00 -10.80 -11.10
N ALA A 22 -9.40 -9.70 -10.61
CA ALA A 22 -9.16 -8.50 -11.43
C ALA A 22 -8.18 -8.79 -12.58
N SER A 23 -8.42 -8.19 -13.75
CA SER A 23 -7.57 -8.36 -14.93
C SER A 23 -6.17 -7.77 -14.69
N GLN A 24 -5.18 -8.26 -15.43
CA GLN A 24 -3.79 -7.82 -15.30
C GLN A 24 -3.60 -6.31 -15.56
N ASP A 25 -4.47 -5.69 -16.36
CA ASP A 25 -4.43 -4.27 -16.67
C ASP A 25 -5.27 -3.40 -15.73
N SER A 26 -5.96 -4.00 -14.74
CA SER A 26 -6.65 -3.25 -13.69
C SER A 26 -5.66 -2.43 -12.90
N ALA A 27 -5.77 -1.11 -12.97
CA ALA A 27 -4.87 -0.18 -12.30
C ALA A 27 -5.56 0.91 -11.48
N ARG A 28 -6.88 0.80 -11.31
CA ARG A 28 -7.69 1.79 -10.61
C ARG A 28 -8.41 1.20 -9.41
N TRP A 29 -8.13 1.76 -8.25
CA TRP A 29 -8.86 1.51 -7.01
C TRP A 29 -10.13 2.37 -6.92
N GLY A 30 -11.03 1.98 -6.03
CA GLY A 30 -12.28 2.69 -5.76
C GLY A 30 -13.49 1.77 -5.83
N VAL A 31 -14.58 2.23 -5.22
CA VAL A 31 -15.84 1.47 -5.15
C VAL A 31 -16.31 1.07 -6.56
N GLY A 32 -16.67 -0.20 -6.72
CA GLY A 32 -17.12 -0.77 -7.99
C GLY A 32 -16.03 -0.94 -9.05
N LYS A 33 -14.76 -0.70 -8.73
CA LYS A 33 -13.64 -1.00 -9.64
C LYS A 33 -13.16 -2.44 -9.47
N PRO A 34 -12.58 -3.06 -10.51
CA PRO A 34 -12.12 -4.45 -10.43
C PRO A 34 -11.15 -4.74 -9.29
N LEU A 35 -10.17 -3.86 -9.01
CA LEU A 35 -9.26 -4.06 -7.87
C LEU A 35 -9.99 -4.10 -6.52
N TYR A 36 -11.03 -3.27 -6.35
CA TYR A 36 -11.85 -3.29 -5.14
C TYR A 36 -12.71 -4.57 -5.07
N GLN A 37 -13.30 -4.98 -6.19
CA GLN A 37 -14.07 -6.22 -6.26
C GLN A 37 -13.20 -7.45 -5.96
N ASP A 38 -11.96 -7.48 -6.46
CA ASP A 38 -10.98 -8.53 -6.16
C ASP A 38 -10.63 -8.57 -4.67
N LEU A 39 -10.37 -7.41 -4.06
CA LEU A 39 -10.11 -7.29 -2.62
C LEU A 39 -11.26 -7.91 -1.80
N ILE A 40 -12.51 -7.55 -2.12
CA ILE A 40 -13.68 -8.08 -1.41
C ILE A 40 -13.88 -9.56 -1.67
N ALA A 41 -13.83 -10.00 -2.93
CA ALA A 41 -14.05 -11.40 -3.30
C ALA A 41 -13.04 -12.32 -2.60
N ARG A 42 -11.75 -11.96 -2.61
CA ARG A 42 -10.69 -12.75 -1.99
C ARG A 42 -10.77 -12.75 -0.47
N THR A 43 -11.14 -11.61 0.13
CA THR A 43 -11.36 -11.54 1.59
C THR A 43 -12.51 -12.44 2.01
N LYS A 44 -13.65 -12.37 1.30
CA LYS A 44 -14.81 -13.23 1.56
C LYS A 44 -14.48 -14.70 1.37
N ALA A 45 -13.80 -15.06 0.29
CA ALA A 45 -13.39 -16.44 0.03
C ALA A 45 -12.48 -16.99 1.14
N ALA A 46 -11.54 -16.17 1.65
CA ALA A 46 -10.67 -16.55 2.75
C ALA A 46 -11.45 -16.78 4.06
N LEU A 47 -12.44 -15.93 4.37
CA LEU A 47 -13.27 -16.05 5.57
C LEU A 47 -14.24 -17.23 5.49
N GLN A 48 -14.87 -17.45 4.34
CA GLN A 48 -15.79 -18.57 4.09
C GLN A 48 -15.10 -19.93 4.17
N LYS A 49 -13.81 -20.00 3.81
CA LYS A 49 -13.05 -21.27 3.79
C LYS A 49 -13.00 -21.97 5.14
N ASN A 50 -13.01 -21.21 6.24
CA ASN A 50 -13.04 -21.77 7.58
C ASN A 50 -13.69 -20.78 8.56
N PRO A 51 -14.76 -21.17 9.29
CA PRO A 51 -15.44 -20.28 10.23
C PRO A 51 -14.56 -19.80 11.40
N LYS A 52 -13.40 -20.44 11.63
CA LYS A 52 -12.41 -20.00 12.63
C LYS A 52 -11.43 -18.95 12.11
N ASN A 53 -11.44 -18.64 10.81
CA ASN A 53 -10.58 -17.60 10.27
C ASN A 53 -11.05 -16.24 10.80
N VAL A 54 -10.09 -15.38 11.13
CA VAL A 54 -10.34 -14.02 11.60
C VAL A 54 -9.58 -13.03 10.71
N LEU A 55 -10.27 -12.04 10.17
CA LEU A 55 -9.67 -10.89 9.50
C LEU A 55 -9.09 -9.95 10.55
N LEU A 56 -7.76 -9.96 10.67
CA LEU A 56 -7.06 -9.19 11.70
C LEU A 56 -6.88 -7.71 11.36
N ALA A 57 -6.52 -7.40 10.12
CA ALA A 57 -6.28 -6.04 9.64
C ALA A 57 -6.18 -6.03 8.11
N VAL A 58 -6.28 -4.85 7.51
CA VAL A 58 -5.89 -4.57 6.12
C VAL A 58 -4.58 -3.80 6.13
N CYS A 59 -3.54 -4.35 5.52
CA CYS A 59 -2.29 -3.64 5.27
C CYS A 59 -2.40 -2.89 3.94
N TRP A 60 -2.41 -1.56 3.99
CA TRP A 60 -2.63 -0.68 2.84
C TRP A 60 -1.40 0.19 2.59
N MET A 61 -0.83 0.11 1.38
CA MET A 61 0.29 0.96 0.94
C MET A 61 -0.02 1.46 -0.46
N GLN A 62 -0.50 2.69 -0.55
CA GLN A 62 -0.98 3.26 -1.80
C GLN A 62 -1.03 4.78 -1.66
N GLY A 63 -0.68 5.49 -2.73
CA GLY A 63 -0.81 6.96 -2.83
C GLY A 63 0.17 7.58 -3.80
N GLU A 64 1.26 6.87 -4.14
CA GLU A 64 2.35 7.29 -5.01
C GLU A 64 1.87 7.94 -6.31
N PHE A 65 1.02 7.23 -7.06
CA PHE A 65 0.55 7.70 -8.35
C PHE A 65 -0.55 8.76 -8.25
N ASP A 66 -1.36 8.74 -7.19
CA ASP A 66 -2.35 9.81 -6.99
C ASP A 66 -1.67 11.15 -6.73
N MET A 67 -0.52 11.18 -6.02
CA MET A 67 0.28 12.41 -5.86
C MET A 67 0.79 12.97 -7.18
N SER A 68 1.04 12.11 -8.17
CA SER A 68 1.48 12.54 -9.51
C SER A 68 0.35 13.06 -10.40
N ALA A 69 -0.91 12.84 -10.00
CA ALA A 69 -2.09 13.22 -10.79
C ALA A 69 -2.57 14.64 -10.46
N ALA A 70 -3.13 15.33 -11.46
CA ALA A 70 -3.76 16.65 -11.26
C ALA A 70 -4.94 16.60 -10.28
N THR A 71 -5.54 15.42 -10.07
CA THR A 71 -6.70 15.19 -9.20
C THR A 71 -6.33 14.65 -7.81
N TYR A 72 -5.06 14.75 -7.38
CA TYR A 72 -4.58 14.20 -6.10
C TYR A 72 -5.45 14.57 -4.89
N ALA A 73 -6.03 15.79 -4.89
CA ALA A 73 -6.88 16.29 -3.82
C ALA A 73 -8.20 15.50 -3.63
N GLN A 74 -8.62 14.71 -4.62
CA GLN A 74 -9.80 13.84 -4.52
C GLN A 74 -9.51 12.54 -3.76
N GLN A 75 -8.23 12.15 -3.67
CA GLN A 75 -7.81 10.84 -3.15
C GLN A 75 -8.33 10.56 -1.73
N PRO A 76 -8.26 11.50 -0.75
CA PRO A 76 -8.73 11.21 0.61
C PRO A 76 -10.22 10.89 0.69
N ALA A 77 -11.06 11.63 -0.05
CA ALA A 77 -12.50 11.39 -0.08
C ALA A 77 -12.84 10.04 -0.72
N LEU A 78 -12.12 9.68 -1.79
CA LEU A 78 -12.32 8.40 -2.49
C LEU A 78 -11.83 7.21 -1.66
N PHE A 79 -10.72 7.35 -0.94
CA PHE A 79 -10.28 6.35 0.04
C PHE A 79 -11.32 6.16 1.13
N THR A 80 -11.86 7.24 1.71
CA THR A 80 -12.91 7.15 2.74
C THR A 80 -14.17 6.45 2.23
N ALA A 81 -14.58 6.72 0.99
CA ALA A 81 -15.70 6.01 0.36
C ALA A 81 -15.41 4.51 0.22
N MET A 82 -14.19 4.15 -0.19
CA MET A 82 -13.76 2.75 -0.31
C MET A 82 -13.69 2.03 1.03
N LEU A 83 -13.15 2.68 2.07
CA LEU A 83 -13.12 2.16 3.44
C LEU A 83 -14.53 1.87 3.96
N LYS A 84 -15.45 2.84 3.79
CA LYS A 84 -16.85 2.68 4.20
C LYS A 84 -17.52 1.51 3.48
N GLN A 85 -17.33 1.39 2.17
CA GLN A 85 -17.91 0.29 1.40
C GLN A 85 -17.31 -1.06 1.80
N PHE A 86 -16.00 -1.13 2.04
CA PHE A 86 -15.32 -2.36 2.47
C PHE A 86 -15.94 -2.92 3.75
N ARG A 87 -16.15 -2.04 4.73
CA ARG A 87 -16.77 -2.39 6.01
C ARG A 87 -18.21 -2.86 5.83
N ALA A 88 -18.99 -2.16 5.00
CA ALA A 88 -20.37 -2.56 4.70
C ALA A 88 -20.43 -3.95 4.03
N ASP A 89 -19.56 -4.20 3.05
CA ASP A 89 -19.54 -5.43 2.27
C ASP A 89 -19.13 -6.67 3.09
N LEU A 90 -18.46 -6.49 4.22
CA LEU A 90 -17.99 -7.56 5.11
C LEU A 90 -18.84 -7.77 6.37
N THR A 91 -19.92 -7.02 6.56
CA THR A 91 -20.79 -7.13 7.75
C THR A 91 -21.30 -8.55 8.02
N VAL A 92 -21.56 -9.34 6.97
CA VAL A 92 -21.98 -10.75 7.09
C VAL A 92 -20.92 -11.65 7.76
N PHE A 93 -19.67 -11.18 7.82
CA PHE A 93 -18.53 -11.84 8.47
C PHE A 93 -18.09 -11.14 9.77
N ASN A 94 -18.94 -10.33 10.41
CA ASN A 94 -18.60 -9.61 11.63
C ASN A 94 -17.96 -10.49 12.70
N ALA A 95 -18.54 -11.67 12.99
CA ALA A 95 -17.99 -12.62 13.98
C ALA A 95 -16.57 -13.14 13.63
N GLN A 96 -16.17 -13.01 12.37
CA GLN A 96 -14.85 -13.37 11.85
C GLN A 96 -13.95 -12.14 11.59
N CYS A 97 -14.29 -10.98 12.14
CA CYS A 97 -13.47 -9.77 12.07
C CYS A 97 -12.82 -9.48 13.43
N HIS A 98 -11.68 -8.80 13.41
CA HIS A 98 -11.09 -8.22 14.63
C HIS A 98 -12.14 -7.41 15.40
N GLY A 99 -12.20 -7.58 16.72
CA GLY A 99 -13.22 -6.94 17.55
C GLY A 99 -14.65 -7.48 17.34
N GLY A 100 -14.85 -8.50 16.51
CA GLY A 100 -16.18 -9.03 16.19
C GLY A 100 -17.01 -8.14 15.26
N SER A 101 -16.37 -7.20 14.56
CA SER A 101 -17.04 -6.22 13.70
C SER A 101 -16.17 -5.82 12.52
N ALA A 102 -16.73 -5.82 11.32
CA ALA A 102 -16.03 -5.30 10.14
C ALA A 102 -15.70 -3.80 10.28
N ALA A 103 -16.47 -3.05 11.08
CA ALA A 103 -16.22 -1.65 11.35
C ALA A 103 -14.92 -1.42 12.14
N ASP A 104 -14.53 -2.39 12.96
CA ASP A 104 -13.38 -2.28 13.86
C ASP A 104 -12.09 -2.89 13.26
N VAL A 105 -12.18 -3.48 12.06
CA VAL A 105 -11.00 -4.01 11.35
C VAL A 105 -10.02 -2.85 11.09
N PRO A 106 -8.80 -2.91 11.65
CA PRO A 106 -7.78 -1.88 11.44
C PRO A 106 -7.32 -1.82 9.99
N TRP A 107 -7.23 -0.61 9.46
CA TRP A 107 -6.53 -0.32 8.21
C TRP A 107 -5.18 0.30 8.53
N ILE A 108 -4.14 -0.50 8.38
CA ILE A 108 -2.76 -0.10 8.65
C ILE A 108 -2.21 0.50 7.36
N CYS A 109 -2.20 1.84 7.30
CA CYS A 109 -1.78 2.61 6.15
C CYS A 109 -0.28 2.93 6.25
N GLY A 110 0.53 2.19 5.51
CA GLY A 110 1.95 2.43 5.40
C GLY A 110 2.27 3.68 4.59
N ASP A 111 3.36 4.33 4.97
CA ASP A 111 3.93 5.50 4.30
C ASP A 111 4.55 5.14 2.92
N THR A 112 5.37 6.04 2.37
CA THR A 112 6.10 5.84 1.12
C THR A 112 7.58 6.22 1.23
N THR A 113 8.34 5.98 0.17
CA THR A 113 9.78 6.29 0.13
C THR A 113 10.05 7.80 0.18
N TYR A 114 11.25 8.18 0.62
CA TYR A 114 11.68 9.59 0.61
C TYR A 114 11.62 10.22 -0.79
N TYR A 115 11.78 9.44 -1.87
CA TYR A 115 11.69 9.94 -3.23
C TYR A 115 10.34 10.61 -3.49
N TRP A 116 9.25 9.92 -3.16
CA TRP A 116 7.89 10.42 -3.40
C TRP A 116 7.58 11.65 -2.54
N LYS A 117 8.01 11.64 -1.26
CA LYS A 117 7.88 12.77 -0.34
C LYS A 117 8.58 14.01 -0.86
N ASN A 118 9.82 13.86 -1.33
CA ASN A 118 10.63 14.99 -1.81
C ASN A 118 10.14 15.51 -3.18
N THR A 119 9.64 14.62 -4.04
CA THR A 119 9.18 14.99 -5.39
C THR A 119 7.81 15.67 -5.37
N TYR A 120 6.93 15.26 -4.45
CA TYR A 120 5.52 15.69 -4.39
C TYR A 120 5.13 16.18 -3.00
N ALA A 121 5.94 17.03 -2.37
CA ALA A 121 5.77 17.42 -0.96
C ALA A 121 4.35 17.94 -0.66
N THR A 122 3.82 18.86 -1.47
CA THR A 122 2.46 19.40 -1.29
C THR A 122 1.39 18.32 -1.44
N GLN A 123 1.51 17.45 -2.43
CA GLN A 123 0.53 16.40 -2.68
C GLN A 123 0.62 15.29 -1.62
N TYR A 124 1.81 15.01 -1.09
CA TYR A 124 2.04 14.07 0.00
C TYR A 124 1.27 14.48 1.26
N ASP A 125 1.32 15.76 1.63
CA ASP A 125 0.57 16.27 2.78
C ASP A 125 -0.94 16.11 2.61
N THR A 126 -1.44 16.09 1.38
CA THR A 126 -2.86 15.83 1.10
C THR A 126 -3.18 14.33 1.09
N VAL A 127 -2.42 13.54 0.32
CA VAL A 127 -2.70 12.10 0.09
C VAL A 127 -2.35 11.28 1.34
N TYR A 128 -1.10 11.35 1.81
CA TYR A 128 -0.66 10.61 3.00
C TYR A 128 -1.07 11.30 4.30
N GLY A 129 -1.22 12.63 4.30
CA GLY A 129 -1.87 13.32 5.43
C GLY A 129 -3.31 12.87 5.64
N GLY A 130 -4.02 12.48 4.57
CA GLY A 130 -5.36 11.89 4.63
C GLY A 130 -5.45 10.53 5.35
N TYR A 131 -4.32 9.92 5.71
CA TYR A 131 -4.24 8.71 6.53
C TYR A 131 -3.93 8.97 8.01
N LYS A 132 -3.43 10.15 8.36
CA LYS A 132 -2.96 10.47 9.72
C LYS A 132 -4.12 10.95 10.60
N ASN A 133 -4.01 10.71 11.91
CA ASN A 133 -4.98 11.16 12.93
C ASN A 133 -6.42 10.64 12.69
N ARG A 134 -6.53 9.39 12.22
CA ARG A 134 -7.80 8.73 11.86
C ARG A 134 -8.01 7.42 12.63
N GLU A 135 -7.39 7.30 13.80
CA GLU A 135 -7.47 6.13 14.66
C GLU A 135 -8.91 5.90 15.13
N SER A 136 -9.69 6.96 15.32
CA SER A 136 -11.13 6.88 15.62
C SER A 136 -11.96 6.26 14.49
N GLU A 137 -11.44 6.27 13.26
CA GLU A 137 -12.00 5.57 12.11
C GLU A 137 -11.33 4.21 11.91
N GLY A 138 -10.49 3.72 12.82
CA GLY A 138 -9.72 2.48 12.69
C GLY A 138 -8.66 2.52 11.59
N VAL A 139 -8.17 3.72 11.22
CA VAL A 139 -7.08 3.92 10.25
C VAL A 139 -5.82 4.32 11.01
N TYR A 140 -4.76 3.54 10.86
CA TYR A 140 -3.50 3.71 11.59
C TYR A 140 -2.37 3.97 10.61
N PHE A 141 -1.78 5.17 10.68
CA PHE A 141 -0.66 5.54 9.82
C PHE A 141 0.66 5.00 10.37
N VAL A 142 1.40 4.25 9.54
CA VAL A 142 2.72 3.72 9.90
C VAL A 142 3.80 4.43 9.09
N PRO A 143 4.57 5.35 9.69
CA PRO A 143 5.61 6.10 8.98
C PRO A 143 6.76 5.19 8.55
N PHE A 144 7.34 5.46 7.39
CA PHE A 144 8.60 4.87 6.99
C PHE A 144 9.73 5.73 7.50
N MET A 145 10.53 5.11 8.36
CA MET A 145 11.50 5.78 9.20
C MET A 145 12.57 6.48 8.37
N THR A 146 12.87 7.68 8.82
CA THR A 146 14.23 8.15 8.99
C THR A 146 14.65 7.66 10.40
N ASP A 147 15.70 6.87 10.55
CA ASP A 147 16.15 6.42 11.87
C ASP A 147 16.66 7.61 12.72
N GLY A 148 16.99 7.36 13.99
CA GLY A 148 17.48 8.41 14.90
C GLY A 148 18.76 9.12 14.43
N ASN A 149 19.41 8.63 13.39
CA ASN A 149 20.61 9.20 12.77
C ASN A 149 20.31 9.88 11.43
N GLY A 150 19.04 10.03 11.03
CA GLY A 150 18.71 10.64 9.76
C GLY A 150 18.67 9.67 8.57
N VAL A 151 18.78 8.35 8.79
CA VAL A 151 18.86 7.36 7.69
C VAL A 151 17.48 6.87 7.28
N ASN A 152 17.10 7.11 6.03
CA ASN A 152 15.83 6.67 5.49
C ASN A 152 15.75 5.14 5.34
N THR A 153 14.52 4.63 5.37
CA THR A 153 14.21 3.25 4.95
C THR A 153 14.79 2.99 3.56
N ALA A 154 15.67 1.98 3.47
CA ALA A 154 16.44 1.72 2.25
C ALA A 154 15.55 1.40 1.04
N THR A 155 15.79 2.11 -0.06
CA THR A 155 15.14 1.91 -1.36
C THR A 155 15.95 0.95 -2.24
N ASN A 156 15.43 0.58 -3.41
CA ASN A 156 16.20 -0.18 -4.40
C ASN A 156 17.34 0.64 -5.03
N ALA A 157 17.57 1.90 -4.63
CA ALA A 157 18.72 2.65 -5.12
C ALA A 157 20.01 1.87 -4.85
N PRO A 158 20.93 1.74 -5.84
CA PRO A 158 22.11 0.88 -5.70
C PRO A 158 22.99 1.18 -4.48
N ALA A 159 23.02 2.44 -4.01
CA ALA A 159 23.76 2.84 -2.81
C ALA A 159 23.13 2.32 -1.50
N GLU A 160 21.83 2.05 -1.51
CA GLU A 160 21.03 1.70 -0.33
C GLU A 160 20.74 0.19 -0.24
N ASP A 161 20.67 -0.48 -1.39
CA ASP A 161 20.37 -1.91 -1.45
C ASP A 161 21.64 -2.78 -1.29
N ARG A 162 21.69 -3.50 -0.17
CA ARG A 162 22.81 -4.35 0.24
C ARG A 162 23.10 -5.50 -0.72
N ILE A 163 22.14 -5.90 -1.56
CA ILE A 163 22.36 -6.92 -2.60
C ILE A 163 23.48 -6.48 -3.55
N PHE A 164 23.62 -5.17 -3.81
CA PHE A 164 24.65 -4.62 -4.70
C PHE A 164 26.01 -4.44 -4.02
N ARG A 165 26.12 -4.58 -2.69
CA ARG A 165 27.38 -4.40 -1.96
C ARG A 165 28.27 -5.65 -1.93
N HIS A 166 27.77 -6.81 -2.34
CA HIS A 166 28.49 -8.09 -2.22
C HIS A 166 28.70 -8.87 -3.52
N GLN A 167 28.32 -8.35 -4.69
CA GLN A 167 28.54 -9.02 -5.97
C GLN A 167 29.30 -8.14 -6.95
N ASP A 168 30.28 -8.75 -7.64
CA ASP A 168 31.01 -8.22 -8.79
C ASP A 168 30.05 -7.95 -9.95
N ILE A 169 29.34 -6.83 -9.86
CA ILE A 169 28.49 -6.35 -10.94
C ILE A 169 29.38 -5.60 -11.92
N THR A 170 29.54 -6.19 -13.11
CA THR A 170 30.36 -5.63 -14.20
C THR A 170 29.96 -4.17 -14.52
N VAL A 171 30.92 -3.36 -14.93
CA VAL A 171 30.77 -1.91 -15.20
C VAL A 171 29.61 -1.59 -16.17
N ARG A 172 29.32 -2.47 -17.14
CA ARG A 172 28.17 -2.32 -18.07
C ARG A 172 26.79 -2.47 -17.41
N HIS A 173 26.69 -3.18 -16.28
CA HIS A 173 25.46 -3.24 -15.51
C HIS A 173 25.22 -1.94 -14.71
N ARG A 174 26.30 -1.25 -14.31
CA ARG A 174 26.26 -0.01 -13.52
C ARG A 174 25.68 1.16 -14.32
N GLU A 175 26.13 1.37 -15.56
CA GLU A 175 25.62 2.44 -16.45
C GLU A 175 24.13 2.24 -16.81
N ARG A 176 23.69 0.99 -16.97
CA ARG A 176 22.28 0.62 -17.22
C ARG A 176 21.39 0.73 -15.98
N MET A 177 21.99 0.95 -14.80
CA MET A 177 21.31 1.15 -13.52
C MET A 177 21.32 2.61 -13.07
N GLU A 178 22.34 3.40 -13.40
CA GLU A 178 22.34 4.86 -13.20
C GLU A 178 21.21 5.56 -13.97
N THR A 179 20.96 5.14 -15.22
CA THR A 179 19.77 5.58 -15.99
C THR A 179 18.43 5.16 -15.38
N ARG A 180 18.43 4.22 -14.41
CA ARG A 180 17.26 3.77 -13.65
C ARG A 180 17.23 4.28 -12.20
N TYR A 181 18.16 5.15 -11.78
CA TYR A 181 18.24 5.67 -10.42
C TYR A 181 16.90 6.28 -9.93
N HIS A 182 16.20 7.00 -10.81
CA HIS A 182 14.87 7.55 -10.53
C HIS A 182 13.75 6.50 -10.42
N GLN A 183 13.90 5.32 -11.02
CA GLN A 183 12.93 4.21 -10.90
C GLN A 183 13.21 3.34 -9.66
N THR A 184 14.47 3.25 -9.23
CA THR A 184 14.88 2.41 -8.11
C THR A 184 14.55 3.06 -6.75
N ALA A 185 14.69 4.38 -6.60
CA ALA A 185 14.38 5.07 -5.36
C ALA A 185 12.87 5.15 -5.03
N ARG A 186 12.00 4.91 -6.02
CA ARG A 186 10.53 4.89 -5.87
C ARG A 186 9.99 3.72 -5.05
N HIS A 187 10.83 2.73 -4.77
CA HIS A 187 10.42 1.46 -4.19
C HIS A 187 11.38 1.04 -3.08
N ILE A 188 10.83 0.49 -2.00
CA ILE A 188 11.59 -0.04 -0.87
C ILE A 188 12.41 -1.25 -1.32
N SER A 189 13.65 -1.38 -0.81
CA SER A 189 14.50 -2.55 -1.05
C SER A 189 13.96 -3.83 -0.41
N VAL A 190 14.50 -4.98 -0.81
CA VAL A 190 14.24 -6.25 -0.11
C VAL A 190 14.65 -6.15 1.37
N HIS A 191 15.80 -5.53 1.64
CA HIS A 191 16.28 -5.28 3.00
C HIS A 191 15.37 -4.32 3.79
N GLY A 192 14.96 -3.21 3.15
CA GLY A 192 14.02 -2.26 3.74
C GLY A 192 12.68 -2.89 4.07
N ARG A 193 12.17 -3.79 3.21
CA ARG A 193 10.95 -4.56 3.47
C ARG A 193 11.10 -5.48 4.69
N ALA A 194 12.22 -6.16 4.86
CA ALA A 194 12.44 -7.03 6.02
C ALA A 194 12.39 -6.26 7.35
N GLY A 195 12.89 -5.02 7.38
CA GLY A 195 12.80 -4.14 8.55
C GLY A 195 11.43 -3.47 8.73
N ALA A 196 10.80 -3.01 7.64
CA ALA A 196 9.55 -2.27 7.67
C ALA A 196 8.31 -3.17 7.89
N LEU A 197 8.24 -4.34 7.25
CA LEU A 197 7.11 -5.28 7.36
C LEU A 197 6.93 -5.80 8.79
N PHE A 198 8.02 -6.01 9.53
CA PHE A 198 7.96 -6.46 10.92
C PHE A 198 7.22 -5.44 11.81
N ARG A 199 7.33 -4.14 11.53
CA ARG A 199 6.69 -3.10 12.35
C ARG A 199 5.27 -2.75 11.90
N ILE A 200 4.99 -2.80 10.59
CA ILE A 200 3.64 -2.57 10.04
C ILE A 200 2.63 -3.55 10.63
N VAL A 201 2.99 -4.83 10.74
CA VAL A 201 2.04 -5.87 11.20
C VAL A 201 1.91 -5.92 12.73
N TRP A 202 2.95 -5.53 13.48
CA TRP A 202 3.01 -5.77 14.92
C TRP A 202 2.87 -4.53 15.81
N GLN A 203 3.26 -3.32 15.39
CA GLN A 203 3.18 -2.13 16.27
C GLN A 203 1.77 -1.54 16.46
N PRO A 204 0.84 -1.58 15.49
CA PRO A 204 -0.50 -1.01 15.69
C PRO A 204 -1.48 -1.93 16.43
N LEU A 205 -1.14 -3.22 16.57
CA LEU A 205 -2.03 -4.25 17.12
C LEU A 205 -1.72 -4.60 18.58
N PHE A 206 -0.67 -4.02 19.17
CA PHE A 206 -0.22 -4.27 20.55
C PHE A 206 0.27 -2.98 21.24
#